data_AF-A0A1G2VCC7-F1
#
_entry.id   AF-A0A1G2VCC7-F1
#
_cell.length_a   1.000
_cell.length_b   1.000
_cell.length_c   1.000
_cell.angle_alpha   90.00
_cell.angle_beta   90.00
_cell.angle_gamma   90.00
#
_symmetry.space_group_name_H-M   'P 1'
#
loop_
_entity.id
_entity.type
_entity.pdbx_description
1 polymer ?
#
loop_
_entity_poly.entity_id
_entity_poly.type
_entity_poly.pdbx_seq_one_letter_code
_entity_poly.pdbx_strand_id
1 'polypeptide(L)'
;METIATTTINIWAHTEKLLTPVLNNLDPSLFQNIILGILAIFIPFAIVFLTDLLNKRESRSTFEKMVWSEEVLGSKKVFWLSVFGLAVLSFFSGKDISILEKVIAILITLVLVVIFGTSFKKILKFAEGYKPEFEISFLKKLKLTRIFTFSNKLKKDRMVRAWDSFWSEKSPYNERDFTKTFIEHIDDAIELEQYPLVPLLAETYQKNLDKRDRFSIGYEILPKLFEWHEKLWEVEQRWLRREIIKEKIQNSFSQKHFPTFRKWAHQFLSRSYSKPQYFWNWHYFQQQFFPSVVKALLKSGHEPFQLFTCFKKYIEDSEAKLEKIEDRDREQRWWNYIMALFGSFCPVFFNTIESVPNNYDIWHHYFPGEWKITDGNSKKRIPRVVLHEFLQWSQQRIFKKDGTSEHDKDLTEVVNGIFPNVHHSLFPAFLMMLASGDVKYAMQKEPNFFLINTGLLWSGEKSEEDVQKMFTQQDQSQKEETVKVIFEYFSHWPLLKIYEDDLTEEEFSGWDSFPKDKQKTIGDRIRKGKLQKTLDELNSKEVVDLCKVSEWREHQRKIFVELLQLLIVNIV
;
A
#
# COMPACT_ATOMS: atom_id res chain seq x y z
N MET A 1 -64.45 -16.71 0.92
CA MET A 1 -64.29 -15.24 1.03
C MET A 1 -65.43 -14.60 1.82
N GLU A 2 -66.69 -14.99 1.58
CA GLU A 2 -67.84 -14.49 2.37
C GLU A 2 -67.69 -14.72 3.88
N THR A 3 -67.29 -15.91 4.32
CA THR A 3 -67.15 -16.23 5.76
C THR A 3 -66.12 -15.37 6.47
N ILE A 4 -65.02 -15.00 5.79
CA ILE A 4 -64.01 -14.11 6.36
C ILE A 4 -64.58 -12.70 6.49
N ALA A 5 -65.32 -12.23 5.49
CA ALA A 5 -65.97 -10.91 5.51
C ALA A 5 -67.06 -10.81 6.59
N THR A 6 -67.89 -11.83 6.78
CA THR A 6 -68.91 -11.83 7.85
C THR A 6 -68.27 -11.87 9.24
N THR A 7 -67.16 -12.61 9.38
CA THR A 7 -66.43 -12.70 10.65
C THR A 7 -65.74 -11.37 10.99
N THR A 8 -65.12 -10.69 10.02
CA THR A 8 -64.53 -9.36 10.25
C THR A 8 -65.59 -8.30 10.55
N ILE A 9 -66.76 -8.35 9.89
CA ILE A 9 -67.88 -7.42 10.17
C ILE A 9 -68.43 -7.61 11.59
N ASN A 10 -68.62 -8.85 12.04
CA ASN A 10 -69.12 -9.13 13.38
C ASN A 10 -68.11 -8.77 14.47
N ILE A 11 -66.81 -9.03 14.25
CA ILE A 11 -65.75 -8.59 15.16
C ILE A 11 -65.72 -7.05 15.24
N TRP A 12 -65.85 -6.35 14.10
CA TRP A 12 -65.88 -4.89 14.08
C TRP A 12 -67.08 -4.33 14.85
N ALA A 13 -68.29 -4.82 14.59
CA ALA A 13 -69.51 -4.37 15.28
C ALA A 13 -69.45 -4.62 16.80
N HIS A 14 -68.83 -5.73 17.23
CA HIS A 14 -68.66 -6.03 18.66
C HIS A 14 -67.61 -5.11 19.30
N THR A 15 -66.51 -4.85 18.61
CA THR A 15 -65.43 -3.97 19.06
C THR A 15 -65.89 -2.52 19.13
N GLU A 16 -66.69 -2.08 18.15
CA GLU A 16 -67.34 -0.77 18.12
C GLU A 16 -68.23 -0.59 19.36
N LYS A 17 -69.16 -1.52 19.62
CA LYS A 17 -70.07 -1.43 20.78
C LYS A 17 -69.33 -1.37 22.13
N LEU A 18 -68.18 -2.03 22.26
CA LEU A 18 -67.33 -2.02 23.44
C LEU A 18 -66.54 -0.71 23.60
N LEU A 19 -66.02 -0.14 22.51
CA LEU A 19 -65.17 1.05 22.54
C LEU A 19 -65.94 2.37 22.47
N THR A 20 -67.17 2.38 21.93
CA THR A 20 -67.99 3.60 21.78
C THR A 20 -68.12 4.43 23.06
N PRO A 21 -68.35 3.87 24.26
CA PRO A 21 -68.45 4.68 25.49
C PRO A 21 -67.15 5.42 25.84
N VAL A 22 -66.02 4.80 25.53
CA VAL A 22 -64.68 5.37 25.78
C VAL A 22 -64.32 6.37 24.69
N LEU A 23 -64.57 6.03 23.43
CA LEU A 23 -64.25 6.87 22.27
C LEU A 23 -65.12 8.13 22.20
N ASN A 24 -66.37 8.07 22.65
CA ASN A 24 -67.25 9.24 22.67
C ASN A 24 -66.75 10.35 23.60
N ASN A 25 -66.10 9.98 24.70
CA ASN A 25 -65.54 10.92 25.67
C ASN A 25 -64.08 11.29 25.41
N LEU A 26 -63.44 10.64 24.43
CA LEU A 26 -62.04 10.86 24.13
C LEU A 26 -61.88 12.08 23.21
N ASP A 27 -61.19 13.10 23.72
CA ASP A 27 -60.80 14.29 22.96
C ASP A 27 -59.51 14.00 22.19
N PRO A 28 -59.52 13.99 20.85
CA PRO A 28 -58.32 13.70 20.08
C PRO A 28 -57.24 14.79 20.20
N SER A 29 -57.56 15.97 20.75
CA SER A 29 -56.55 16.99 21.10
C SER A 29 -55.50 16.44 22.10
N LEU A 30 -55.87 15.46 22.92
CA LEU A 30 -54.96 14.76 23.82
C LEU A 30 -53.81 14.06 23.08
N PHE A 31 -54.03 13.61 21.84
CA PHE A 31 -52.98 12.97 21.05
C PHE A 31 -51.92 13.96 20.58
N GLN A 32 -52.32 15.19 20.24
CA GLN A 32 -51.37 16.27 19.97
C GLN A 32 -50.55 16.59 21.22
N ASN A 33 -51.19 16.64 22.39
CA ASN A 33 -50.52 16.87 23.66
C ASN A 33 -49.53 15.74 24.01
N ILE A 34 -49.83 14.48 23.67
CA ILE A 34 -48.88 13.36 23.82
C ILE A 34 -47.63 13.57 22.94
N ILE A 35 -47.80 13.94 21.67
CA ILE A 35 -46.66 14.20 20.78
C ILE A 35 -45.86 15.40 21.28
N LEU A 36 -46.54 16.49 21.65
CA LEU A 36 -45.90 17.68 22.21
C LEU A 36 -45.14 17.35 23.50
N GLY A 37 -45.70 16.52 24.37
CA GLY A 37 -45.04 16.03 25.58
C GLY A 37 -43.78 15.22 25.28
N ILE A 38 -43.84 14.30 24.31
CA ILE A 38 -42.66 13.53 23.86
C ILE A 38 -41.59 14.48 23.31
N LEU A 39 -41.97 15.45 22.48
CA LEU A 39 -41.04 16.44 21.92
C LEU A 39 -40.46 17.35 23.01
N ALA A 40 -41.24 17.72 24.01
CA ALA A 40 -40.79 18.53 25.15
C ALA A 40 -39.73 17.82 26.00
N ILE A 41 -39.73 16.48 26.05
CA ILE A 41 -38.65 15.68 26.67
C ILE A 41 -37.46 15.56 25.70
N PHE A 42 -37.74 15.33 24.42
CA PHE A 42 -36.73 15.04 23.41
C PHE A 42 -35.84 16.25 23.10
N ILE A 43 -36.43 17.45 23.01
CA ILE A 43 -35.72 18.69 22.62
C ILE A 43 -34.65 19.07 23.64
N PRO A 44 -34.91 19.17 24.96
CA PRO A 44 -33.87 19.47 25.94
C PRO A 44 -32.75 18.44 25.93
N PHE A 45 -33.08 17.16 25.81
CA PHE A 45 -32.08 16.10 25.74
C PHE A 45 -31.19 16.25 24.48
N ALA A 46 -31.81 16.51 23.34
CA ALA A 46 -31.09 16.77 22.09
C ALA A 46 -30.20 18.01 22.18
N ILE A 47 -30.68 19.09 22.81
CA ILE A 47 -29.91 20.32 23.02
C ILE A 47 -28.71 20.05 23.92
N VAL A 48 -28.90 19.45 25.10
CA VAL A 48 -27.80 19.15 26.04
C VAL A 48 -26.71 18.33 25.35
N PHE A 49 -27.11 17.30 24.60
CA PHE A 49 -26.17 16.45 23.88
C PHE A 49 -25.45 17.18 22.75
N LEU A 50 -26.17 18.00 21.98
CA LEU A 50 -25.59 18.79 20.90
C LEU A 50 -24.63 19.85 21.46
N THR A 51 -24.98 20.47 22.59
CA THR A 51 -24.12 21.46 23.28
C THR A 51 -22.86 20.81 23.81
N ASP A 52 -22.93 19.61 24.43
CA ASP A 52 -21.73 18.87 24.85
C ASP A 52 -20.83 18.53 23.65
N LEU A 53 -21.41 18.06 22.54
CA LEU A 53 -20.68 17.78 21.30
C LEU A 53 -20.11 19.04 20.63
N LEU A 54 -20.79 20.18 20.71
CA LEU A 54 -20.34 21.44 20.13
C LEU A 54 -19.22 22.09 20.96
N ASN A 55 -19.24 21.89 22.28
CA ASN A 55 -18.22 22.43 23.17
C ASN A 55 -16.90 21.65 23.09
N LYS A 56 -16.92 20.39 22.63
CA LYS A 56 -15.70 19.64 22.31
C LYS A 56 -15.04 20.18 21.04
N ARG A 57 -13.82 20.72 21.18
CA ARG A 57 -13.00 21.26 20.06
C ARG A 57 -12.31 20.19 19.21
N GLU A 58 -12.49 18.92 19.55
CA GLU A 58 -11.85 17.76 18.92
C GLU A 58 -12.41 17.48 17.51
N SER A 59 -11.56 17.04 16.58
CA SER A 59 -11.94 16.74 15.19
C SER A 59 -12.89 15.56 15.11
N ARG A 60 -12.80 14.59 16.04
CA ARG A 60 -13.75 13.49 16.22
C ARG A 60 -15.17 13.94 16.56
N SER A 61 -15.34 15.16 17.11
CA SER A 61 -16.68 15.73 17.35
C SER A 61 -17.50 15.86 16.06
N THR A 62 -16.85 16.02 14.90
CA THR A 62 -17.54 16.16 13.61
C THR A 62 -18.16 14.84 13.17
N PHE A 63 -17.42 13.73 13.29
CA PHE A 63 -17.92 12.38 13.03
C PHE A 63 -19.03 12.01 14.02
N GLU A 64 -18.82 12.24 15.32
CA GLU A 64 -19.85 11.99 16.34
C GLU A 64 -21.13 12.79 16.06
N LYS A 65 -21.03 14.05 15.59
CA LYS A 65 -22.20 14.85 15.17
C LYS A 65 -22.94 14.21 13.99
N MET A 66 -22.22 13.67 13.00
CA MET A 66 -22.83 12.97 11.86
C MET A 66 -23.55 11.69 12.30
N VAL A 67 -22.88 10.86 13.09
CA VAL A 67 -23.43 9.61 13.66
C VAL A 67 -24.65 9.92 14.50
N TRP A 68 -24.56 10.93 15.37
CA TRP A 68 -25.66 11.30 16.24
C TRP A 68 -26.87 11.81 15.46
N SER A 69 -26.66 12.72 14.49
CA SER A 69 -27.75 13.27 13.69
C SER A 69 -28.43 12.22 12.81
N GLU A 70 -27.66 11.36 12.13
CA GLU A 70 -28.21 10.46 11.11
C GLU A 70 -28.56 9.06 11.64
N GLU A 71 -27.78 8.51 12.56
CA GLU A 71 -27.94 7.13 13.04
C GLU A 71 -28.73 7.03 14.35
N VAL A 72 -28.37 7.89 15.32
CA VAL A 72 -28.92 7.87 16.68
C VAL A 72 -30.27 8.57 16.70
N LEU A 73 -30.31 9.86 16.34
CA LEU A 73 -31.54 10.62 16.24
C LEU A 73 -32.38 10.19 15.03
N GLY A 74 -31.75 10.07 13.87
CA GLY A 74 -32.45 10.06 12.59
C GLY A 74 -33.19 11.39 12.37
N SER A 75 -32.49 12.51 12.57
CA SER A 75 -33.03 13.88 12.67
C SER A 75 -34.04 14.21 11.57
N LYS A 76 -33.76 13.85 10.31
CA LYS A 76 -34.70 14.03 9.20
C LYS A 76 -36.00 13.25 9.38
N LYS A 77 -35.91 11.98 9.78
CA LYS A 77 -37.08 11.11 9.99
C LYS A 77 -37.91 11.61 11.17
N VAL A 78 -37.25 11.92 12.29
CA VAL A 78 -37.92 12.47 13.48
C VAL A 78 -38.59 13.80 13.15
N PHE A 79 -37.87 14.73 12.51
CA PHE A 79 -38.42 16.04 12.12
C PHE A 79 -39.66 15.92 11.24
N TRP A 80 -39.58 15.18 10.12
CA TRP A 80 -40.70 15.05 9.20
C TRP A 80 -41.87 14.27 9.80
N LEU A 81 -41.62 13.26 10.64
CA LEU A 81 -42.68 12.55 11.35
C LEU A 81 -43.35 13.41 12.42
N SER A 82 -42.61 14.30 13.09
CA SER A 82 -43.18 15.26 14.03
C SER A 82 -44.07 16.27 13.32
N VAL A 83 -43.58 16.87 12.21
CA VAL A 83 -44.36 17.81 11.40
C VAL A 83 -45.60 17.13 10.83
N PHE A 84 -45.44 15.94 10.25
CA PHE A 84 -46.55 15.15 9.72
C PHE A 84 -47.55 14.76 10.81
N GLY A 85 -47.07 14.28 11.97
CA GLY A 85 -47.90 13.90 13.09
C GLY A 85 -48.72 15.06 13.63
N LEU A 86 -48.10 16.23 13.83
CA LEU A 86 -48.81 17.44 14.27
C LEU A 86 -49.82 17.93 13.24
N ALA A 87 -49.44 17.95 11.95
CA ALA A 87 -50.34 18.36 10.86
C ALA A 87 -51.53 17.41 10.74
N VAL A 88 -51.29 16.10 10.69
CA VAL A 88 -52.34 15.08 10.57
C VAL A 88 -53.26 15.11 11.78
N LEU A 89 -52.73 15.17 13.00
CA LEU A 89 -53.54 15.23 14.22
C LEU A 89 -54.34 16.54 14.35
N SER A 90 -53.93 17.61 13.67
CA SER A 90 -54.71 18.86 13.64
C SER A 90 -56.02 18.73 12.88
N PHE A 91 -56.11 17.85 11.87
CA PHE A 91 -57.36 17.53 11.19
C PHE A 91 -58.33 16.74 12.07
N PHE A 92 -57.82 16.11 13.13
CA PHE A 92 -58.62 15.42 14.13
C PHE A 92 -58.91 16.33 15.35
N SER A 93 -58.87 17.66 15.22
CA SER A 93 -59.26 18.56 16.31
C SER A 93 -60.68 19.10 16.13
N GLY A 94 -61.58 18.81 17.08
CA GLY A 94 -63.00 19.20 17.01
C GLY A 94 -63.94 18.31 17.83
N LYS A 95 -65.13 18.83 18.18
CA LYS A 95 -66.16 18.09 18.93
C LYS A 95 -66.94 17.08 18.08
N ASP A 96 -66.97 17.28 16.76
CA ASP A 96 -67.83 16.54 15.81
C ASP A 96 -67.05 15.53 14.96
N ILE A 97 -66.14 14.78 15.58
CA ILE A 97 -65.29 13.80 14.89
C ILE A 97 -65.91 12.41 14.98
N SER A 98 -65.95 11.70 13.85
CA SER A 98 -66.50 10.35 13.78
C SER A 98 -65.69 9.34 14.61
N ILE A 99 -66.34 8.27 15.07
CA ILE A 99 -65.67 7.19 15.84
C ILE A 99 -64.51 6.59 15.04
N LEU A 100 -64.67 6.42 13.72
CA LEU A 100 -63.63 5.89 12.83
C LEU A 100 -62.37 6.77 12.82
N GLU A 101 -62.55 8.08 12.70
CA GLU A 101 -61.45 9.06 12.72
C GLU A 101 -60.70 9.04 14.06
N LYS A 102 -61.41 8.86 15.19
CA LYS A 102 -60.78 8.69 16.52
C LYS A 102 -59.92 7.43 16.59
N VAL A 103 -60.38 6.32 16.03
CA VAL A 103 -59.60 5.06 15.97
C VAL A 103 -58.35 5.23 15.11
N ILE A 104 -58.47 5.91 13.95
CA ILE A 104 -57.33 6.21 13.08
C ILE A 104 -56.32 7.09 13.82
N ALA A 105 -56.77 8.14 14.52
CA ALA A 105 -55.90 9.00 15.32
C ALA A 105 -55.13 8.21 16.39
N ILE A 106 -55.80 7.31 17.13
CA ILE A 106 -55.15 6.42 18.11
C ILE A 106 -54.05 5.58 17.46
N LEU A 107 -54.33 4.95 16.32
CA LEU A 107 -53.35 4.12 15.61
C LEU A 107 -52.15 4.92 15.12
N ILE A 108 -52.38 6.11 14.53
CA ILE A 108 -51.31 7.02 14.10
C ILE A 108 -50.45 7.42 15.30
N THR A 109 -51.08 7.81 16.41
CA THR A 109 -50.35 8.19 17.63
C THR A 109 -49.54 7.02 18.18
N LEU A 110 -50.09 5.80 18.24
CA LEU A 110 -49.36 4.62 18.68
C LEU A 110 -48.13 4.37 17.81
N VAL A 111 -48.27 4.45 16.48
CA VAL A 111 -47.15 4.32 15.54
C VAL A 111 -46.09 5.38 15.79
N LEU A 112 -46.50 6.64 15.98
CA LEU A 112 -45.58 7.74 16.27
C LEU A 112 -44.87 7.55 17.62
N VAL A 113 -45.57 7.14 18.68
CA VAL A 113 -44.99 6.82 19.99
C VAL A 113 -43.96 5.71 19.86
N VAL A 114 -44.25 4.64 19.11
CA VAL A 114 -43.29 3.55 18.86
C VAL A 114 -42.06 4.07 18.12
N ILE A 115 -42.24 4.88 17.07
CA ILE A 115 -41.11 5.43 16.32
C ILE A 115 -40.25 6.35 17.20
N PHE A 116 -40.84 7.31 17.92
CA PHE A 116 -40.09 8.19 18.82
C PHE A 116 -39.43 7.41 19.96
N GLY A 117 -40.12 6.42 20.52
CA GLY A 117 -39.58 5.52 21.54
C GLY A 117 -38.36 4.75 21.05
N THR A 118 -38.33 4.31 19.77
CA THR A 118 -37.14 3.67 19.19
C THR A 118 -35.96 4.63 19.06
N SER A 119 -36.18 5.87 18.63
CA SER A 119 -35.13 6.90 18.61
C SER A 119 -34.60 7.19 20.02
N PHE A 120 -35.49 7.31 21.01
CA PHE A 120 -35.10 7.53 22.41
C PHE A 120 -34.25 6.38 22.96
N LYS A 121 -34.64 5.12 22.70
CA LYS A 121 -33.84 3.94 23.09
C LYS A 121 -32.43 3.97 22.47
N LYS A 122 -32.30 4.42 21.21
CA LYS A 122 -30.98 4.57 20.57
C LYS A 122 -30.14 5.63 21.25
N ILE A 123 -30.73 6.76 21.61
CA ILE A 123 -30.06 7.85 22.32
C ILE A 123 -29.54 7.36 23.67
N LEU A 124 -30.37 6.64 24.44
CA LEU A 124 -29.97 6.07 25.72
C LEU A 124 -28.79 5.12 25.56
N LYS A 125 -28.87 4.16 24.61
CA LYS A 125 -27.75 3.26 24.31
C LYS A 125 -26.47 4.00 23.90
N PHE A 126 -26.59 5.07 23.11
CA PHE A 126 -25.44 5.88 22.73
C PHE A 126 -24.80 6.57 23.94
N ALA A 127 -25.61 7.05 24.88
CA ALA A 127 -25.15 7.67 26.13
C ALA A 127 -24.55 6.64 27.11
N GLU A 128 -25.04 5.40 27.11
CA GLU A 128 -24.53 4.28 27.93
C GLU A 128 -23.16 3.75 27.48
N GLY A 129 -22.60 4.25 26.37
CA GLY A 129 -21.26 3.88 25.89
C GLY A 129 -21.25 2.91 24.71
N TYR A 130 -22.40 2.50 24.16
CA TYR A 130 -22.50 1.69 22.94
C TYR A 130 -22.22 2.49 21.65
N LYS A 131 -21.44 3.59 21.74
CA LYS A 131 -21.10 4.46 20.61
C LYS A 131 -20.54 3.71 19.40
N PRO A 132 -19.60 2.75 19.55
CA PRO A 132 -18.99 2.07 18.39
C PRO A 132 -20.00 1.35 17.50
N GLU A 133 -21.09 0.79 18.07
CA GLU A 133 -22.13 0.12 17.30
C GLU A 133 -22.83 1.09 16.33
N PHE A 134 -23.12 2.31 16.80
CA PHE A 134 -23.74 3.35 15.99
C PHE A 134 -22.76 3.93 14.97
N GLU A 135 -21.49 4.12 15.35
CA GLU A 135 -20.43 4.57 14.45
C GLU A 135 -20.24 3.59 13.28
N ILE A 136 -20.13 2.29 13.57
CA ILE A 136 -20.02 1.24 12.55
C ILE A 136 -21.29 1.15 11.71
N SER A 137 -22.48 1.20 12.33
CA SER A 137 -23.77 1.20 11.61
C SER A 137 -23.87 2.36 10.63
N PHE A 138 -23.48 3.56 11.08
CA PHE A 138 -23.45 4.77 10.25
C PHE A 138 -22.51 4.59 9.06
N LEU A 139 -21.26 4.17 9.31
CA LEU A 139 -20.28 3.94 8.25
C LEU A 139 -20.76 2.88 7.25
N LYS A 140 -21.34 1.77 7.70
CA LYS A 140 -21.92 0.73 6.82
C LYS A 140 -23.07 1.24 5.95
N LYS A 141 -23.82 2.27 6.37
CA LYS A 141 -24.84 2.93 5.52
C LYS A 141 -24.24 3.80 4.42
N LEU A 142 -22.96 4.19 4.56
CA LEU A 142 -22.27 4.97 3.54
C LEU A 142 -21.86 4.14 2.32
N LYS A 143 -21.92 2.80 2.37
CA LYS A 143 -21.69 1.89 1.22
C LYS A 143 -22.34 2.38 -0.08
N LEU A 144 -21.59 2.27 -1.18
CA LEU A 144 -21.98 2.83 -2.48
C LEU A 144 -22.98 1.93 -3.22
N THR A 145 -22.97 0.62 -2.93
CA THR A 145 -23.83 -0.41 -3.55
C THR A 145 -25.33 -0.20 -3.39
N ARG A 146 -25.77 0.70 -2.49
CA ARG A 146 -27.19 0.97 -2.23
C ARG A 146 -27.83 2.11 -3.06
N ILE A 147 -27.20 2.63 -4.13
CA ILE A 147 -27.64 3.91 -4.74
C ILE A 147 -27.77 3.89 -6.28
N PHE A 148 -28.92 4.38 -6.76
CA PHE A 148 -29.14 4.82 -8.15
C PHE A 148 -28.41 6.15 -8.43
N THR A 149 -27.84 6.23 -9.64
CA THR A 149 -26.84 7.15 -10.21
C THR A 149 -26.89 8.67 -9.92
N PHE A 150 -27.94 9.25 -9.36
CA PHE A 150 -28.12 10.72 -9.32
C PHE A 150 -27.69 11.44 -8.01
N SER A 151 -27.45 10.74 -6.89
CA SER A 151 -27.11 11.36 -5.58
C SER A 151 -25.64 11.18 -5.12
N ASN A 152 -24.72 10.89 -6.06
CA ASN A 152 -23.45 10.28 -5.70
C ASN A 152 -22.39 11.24 -5.10
N LYS A 153 -22.42 12.56 -5.39
CA LYS A 153 -21.38 13.49 -4.93
C LYS A 153 -21.43 13.80 -3.42
N LEU A 154 -22.59 14.21 -2.91
CA LEU A 154 -22.76 14.58 -1.50
C LEU A 154 -22.43 13.42 -0.55
N LYS A 155 -22.75 12.18 -0.96
CA LYS A 155 -22.46 10.99 -0.17
C LYS A 155 -20.97 10.66 -0.15
N LYS A 156 -20.27 10.79 -1.27
CA LYS A 156 -18.80 10.64 -1.33
C LYS A 156 -18.10 11.66 -0.44
N ASP A 157 -18.48 12.93 -0.56
CA ASP A 157 -17.90 14.00 0.26
C ASP A 157 -18.20 13.79 1.75
N ARG A 158 -19.35 13.19 2.06
CA ARG A 158 -19.69 12.80 3.44
C ARG A 158 -18.84 11.62 3.91
N MET A 159 -18.64 10.60 3.07
CA MET A 159 -17.83 9.44 3.40
C MET A 159 -16.38 9.84 3.69
N VAL A 160 -15.76 10.63 2.81
CA VAL A 160 -14.40 11.13 3.01
C VAL A 160 -14.31 11.94 4.32
N ARG A 161 -15.23 12.88 4.56
CA ARG A 161 -15.25 13.67 5.81
C ARG A 161 -15.48 12.84 7.06
N ALA A 162 -16.36 11.84 6.99
CA ALA A 162 -16.64 10.95 8.12
C ALA A 162 -15.37 10.19 8.51
N TRP A 163 -14.68 9.66 7.52
CA TRP A 163 -13.44 8.94 7.71
C TRP A 163 -12.27 9.82 8.16
N ASP A 164 -12.14 11.02 7.59
CA ASP A 164 -11.12 11.99 7.97
C ASP A 164 -11.27 12.42 9.42
N SER A 165 -12.49 12.72 9.82
CA SER A 165 -12.83 13.00 11.21
C SER A 165 -12.61 11.78 12.12
N PHE A 166 -13.00 10.57 11.70
CA PHE A 166 -12.83 9.37 12.52
C PHE A 166 -11.35 9.02 12.76
N TRP A 167 -10.52 9.03 11.71
CA TRP A 167 -9.10 8.66 11.83
C TRP A 167 -8.19 9.78 12.34
N SER A 168 -8.69 11.01 12.43
CA SER A 168 -7.93 12.13 13.00
C SER A 168 -7.44 11.88 14.43
N GLU A 169 -8.07 10.97 15.18
CA GLU A 169 -7.77 10.66 16.58
C GLU A 169 -7.64 9.15 16.81
N LYS A 170 -6.80 8.74 17.77
CA LYS A 170 -6.63 7.33 18.12
C LYS A 170 -7.95 6.77 18.66
N SER A 171 -8.40 5.62 18.14
CA SER A 171 -9.61 4.99 18.64
C SER A 171 -9.33 4.35 20.01
N PRO A 172 -10.18 4.54 21.02
CA PRO A 172 -10.12 3.79 22.27
C PRO A 172 -10.71 2.37 22.14
N TYR A 173 -11.25 2.03 20.96
CA TYR A 173 -11.95 0.77 20.70
C TYR A 173 -11.21 -0.10 19.68
N ASN A 174 -11.60 -1.37 19.59
CA ASN A 174 -11.10 -2.31 18.58
C ASN A 174 -11.28 -1.74 17.16
N GLU A 175 -10.18 -1.47 16.46
CA GLU A 175 -10.19 -0.86 15.12
C GLU A 175 -10.59 -1.85 14.03
N ARG A 176 -10.62 -3.15 14.31
CA ARG A 176 -10.81 -4.19 13.31
C ARG A 176 -12.10 -4.03 12.50
N ASP A 177 -13.23 -3.78 13.15
CA ASP A 177 -14.51 -3.63 12.46
C ASP A 177 -14.57 -2.34 11.63
N PHE A 178 -13.87 -1.30 12.06
CA PHE A 178 -13.72 -0.06 11.30
C PHE A 178 -12.82 -0.27 10.08
N THR A 179 -11.68 -0.94 10.26
CA THR A 179 -10.75 -1.32 9.18
C THR A 179 -11.47 -2.16 8.12
N LYS A 180 -12.25 -3.17 8.53
CA LYS A 180 -13.10 -3.94 7.60
C LYS A 180 -14.09 -3.08 6.85
N THR A 181 -14.80 -2.19 7.55
CA THR A 181 -15.77 -1.28 6.92
C THR A 181 -15.10 -0.31 5.95
N PHE A 182 -13.87 0.11 6.22
CA PHE A 182 -13.07 0.92 5.31
C PHE A 182 -12.63 0.14 4.06
N ILE A 183 -12.13 -1.08 4.25
CA ILE A 183 -11.77 -1.98 3.15
C ILE A 183 -12.98 -2.17 2.22
N GLU A 184 -14.15 -2.44 2.79
CA GLU A 184 -15.41 -2.56 2.03
C GLU A 184 -15.74 -1.28 1.23
N HIS A 185 -15.44 -0.08 1.76
CA HIS A 185 -15.67 1.17 1.03
C HIS A 185 -14.70 1.37 -0.15
N ILE A 186 -13.43 0.95 -0.01
CA ILE A 186 -12.48 0.97 -1.14
C ILE A 186 -12.88 -0.08 -2.18
N ASP A 187 -13.22 -1.30 -1.75
CA ASP A 187 -13.70 -2.37 -2.62
C ASP A 187 -14.95 -1.91 -3.41
N ASP A 188 -15.98 -1.39 -2.73
CA ASP A 188 -17.17 -0.80 -3.34
C ASP A 188 -16.80 0.30 -4.37
N ALA A 189 -15.83 1.15 -4.06
CA ALA A 189 -15.42 2.25 -4.93
C ALA A 189 -14.70 1.76 -6.19
N ILE A 190 -13.89 0.71 -6.09
CA ILE A 190 -13.24 0.07 -7.24
C ILE A 190 -14.28 -0.66 -8.09
N GLU A 191 -15.16 -1.47 -7.48
CA GLU A 191 -16.18 -2.25 -8.18
C GLU A 191 -17.18 -1.38 -8.94
N LEU A 192 -17.56 -0.23 -8.37
CA LEU A 192 -18.50 0.72 -8.99
C LEU A 192 -17.79 1.76 -9.88
N GLU A 193 -16.52 1.53 -10.21
CA GLU A 193 -15.69 2.40 -11.05
C GLU A 193 -15.65 3.87 -10.56
N GLN A 194 -15.78 4.08 -9.25
CA GLN A 194 -15.68 5.37 -8.57
C GLN A 194 -14.23 5.67 -8.18
N TYR A 195 -13.30 5.39 -9.08
CA TYR A 195 -11.87 5.43 -8.80
C TYR A 195 -11.35 6.76 -8.22
N PRO A 196 -11.88 7.96 -8.52
CA PRO A 196 -11.45 9.19 -7.84
C PRO A 196 -11.69 9.22 -6.33
N LEU A 197 -12.60 8.38 -5.81
CA LEU A 197 -12.85 8.25 -4.37
C LEU A 197 -11.77 7.41 -3.68
N VAL A 198 -11.21 6.44 -4.40
CA VAL A 198 -10.23 5.47 -3.88
C VAL A 198 -8.98 6.15 -3.30
N PRO A 199 -8.27 7.06 -4.00
CA PRO A 199 -7.11 7.74 -3.41
C PRO A 199 -7.51 8.70 -2.29
N LEU A 200 -8.68 9.34 -2.34
CA LEU A 200 -9.14 10.24 -1.27
C LEU A 200 -9.33 9.47 0.05
N LEU A 201 -9.96 8.29 -0.03
CA LEU A 201 -10.14 7.40 1.10
C LEU A 201 -8.80 6.86 1.62
N ALA A 202 -7.93 6.40 0.72
CA ALA A 202 -6.60 5.90 1.09
C ALA A 202 -5.71 6.98 1.70
N GLU A 203 -5.77 8.22 1.21
CA GLU A 203 -5.03 9.37 1.74
C GLU A 203 -5.46 9.72 3.16
N THR A 204 -6.76 9.61 3.41
CA THR A 204 -7.31 9.82 4.75
C THR A 204 -6.73 8.82 5.76
N TYR A 205 -6.64 7.55 5.36
CA TYR A 205 -6.03 6.51 6.18
C TYR A 205 -4.51 6.70 6.31
N GLN A 206 -3.83 6.99 5.20
CA GLN A 206 -2.38 7.23 5.13
C GLN A 206 -1.92 8.31 6.10
N LYS A 207 -2.61 9.47 6.11
CA LYS A 207 -2.28 10.62 6.98
C LYS A 207 -2.37 10.32 8.47
N ASN A 208 -3.06 9.25 8.85
CA ASN A 208 -3.32 8.88 10.24
C ASN A 208 -2.80 7.48 10.59
N LEU A 209 -1.94 6.89 9.74
CA LEU A 209 -1.38 5.54 9.91
C LEU A 209 -0.67 5.36 11.25
N ASP A 210 -0.01 6.40 11.76
CA ASP A 210 0.69 6.41 13.05
C ASP A 210 -0.24 6.22 14.25
N LYS A 211 -1.51 6.64 14.11
CA LYS A 211 -2.54 6.52 15.15
C LYS A 211 -3.32 5.21 15.07
N ARG A 212 -3.09 4.39 14.05
CA ARG A 212 -3.83 3.15 13.81
C ARG A 212 -3.19 1.94 14.46
N ASP A 213 -4.00 0.93 14.67
CA ASP A 213 -3.58 -0.39 15.09
C ASP A 213 -2.69 -1.06 14.04
N ARG A 214 -1.47 -1.41 14.45
CA ARG A 214 -0.45 -2.00 13.57
C ARG A 214 -0.85 -3.41 13.11
N PHE A 215 -1.55 -4.14 13.96
CA PHE A 215 -2.06 -5.47 13.65
C PHE A 215 -3.08 -5.42 12.50
N SER A 216 -4.08 -4.53 12.57
CA SER A 216 -5.01 -4.29 11.46
C SER A 216 -4.29 -3.85 10.17
N ILE A 217 -3.23 -3.04 10.25
CA ILE A 217 -2.46 -2.66 9.06
C ILE A 217 -1.81 -3.89 8.41
N GLY A 218 -1.15 -4.75 9.19
CA GLY A 218 -0.42 -5.92 8.68
C GLY A 218 -1.35 -7.04 8.17
N TYR A 219 -2.43 -7.32 8.88
CA TYR A 219 -3.30 -8.48 8.62
C TYR A 219 -4.50 -8.16 7.72
N GLU A 220 -5.01 -6.94 7.73
CA GLU A 220 -6.21 -6.57 6.98
C GLU A 220 -5.91 -5.62 5.82
N ILE A 221 -5.11 -4.57 6.05
CA ILE A 221 -4.81 -3.57 5.02
C ILE A 221 -3.76 -4.06 4.01
N LEU A 222 -2.63 -4.61 4.46
CA LEU A 222 -1.54 -4.99 3.56
C LEU A 222 -1.95 -6.04 2.50
N PRO A 223 -2.67 -7.13 2.83
CA PRO A 223 -3.15 -8.06 1.80
C PRO A 223 -4.11 -7.40 0.81
N LYS A 224 -5.01 -6.55 1.32
CA LYS A 224 -5.95 -5.79 0.49
C LYS A 224 -5.26 -4.76 -0.39
N LEU A 225 -4.16 -4.20 0.08
CA LEU A 225 -3.37 -3.26 -0.68
C LEU A 225 -2.79 -3.90 -1.95
N PHE A 226 -2.29 -5.13 -1.86
CA PHE A 226 -1.84 -5.87 -3.05
C PHE A 226 -3.00 -6.21 -3.99
N GLU A 227 -4.17 -6.61 -3.46
CA GLU A 227 -5.39 -6.84 -4.25
C GLU A 227 -5.84 -5.58 -5.00
N TRP A 228 -5.87 -4.43 -4.31
CA TRP A 228 -6.23 -3.13 -4.90
C TRP A 228 -5.21 -2.70 -5.96
N HIS A 229 -3.93 -2.87 -5.68
CA HIS A 229 -2.86 -2.50 -6.60
C HIS A 229 -2.95 -3.30 -7.91
N GLU A 230 -3.20 -4.61 -7.84
CA GLU A 230 -3.41 -5.46 -9.01
C GLU A 230 -4.67 -5.07 -9.79
N LYS A 231 -5.82 -4.90 -9.11
CA LYS A 231 -7.08 -4.48 -9.77
C LYS A 231 -6.93 -3.13 -10.48
N LEU A 232 -6.30 -2.15 -9.83
CA LEU A 232 -6.09 -0.82 -10.40
C LEU A 232 -5.11 -0.86 -11.59
N TRP A 233 -4.07 -1.68 -11.51
CA TRP A 233 -3.17 -1.92 -12.63
C TRP A 233 -3.90 -2.56 -13.81
N GLU A 234 -4.75 -3.56 -13.61
CA GLU A 234 -5.54 -4.17 -14.69
C GLU A 234 -6.50 -3.17 -15.36
N VAL A 235 -7.10 -2.27 -14.57
CA VAL A 235 -7.93 -1.17 -15.09
C VAL A 235 -7.11 -0.25 -15.98
N GLU A 236 -5.90 0.11 -15.55
CA GLU A 236 -4.97 0.94 -16.32
C GLU A 236 -4.52 0.23 -17.60
N GLN A 237 -4.15 -1.05 -17.55
CA GLN A 237 -3.75 -1.81 -18.74
C GLN A 237 -4.88 -1.91 -19.76
N ARG A 238 -6.12 -2.11 -19.31
CA ARG A 238 -7.30 -2.07 -20.19
C ARG A 238 -7.46 -0.69 -20.83
N TRP A 239 -7.24 0.38 -20.07
CA TRP A 239 -7.28 1.75 -20.58
C TRP A 239 -6.17 2.02 -21.60
N LEU A 240 -4.91 1.67 -21.32
CA LEU A 240 -3.78 1.83 -22.24
C LEU A 240 -4.00 1.08 -23.57
N ARG A 241 -4.50 -0.16 -23.50
CA ARG A 241 -4.85 -0.92 -24.72
C ARG A 241 -5.92 -0.21 -25.55
N ARG A 242 -6.95 0.35 -24.90
CA ARG A 242 -8.01 1.11 -25.57
C ARG A 242 -7.48 2.39 -26.22
N GLU A 243 -6.55 3.10 -25.57
CA GLU A 243 -5.91 4.29 -26.15
C GLU A 243 -5.03 3.94 -27.35
N ILE A 244 -4.24 2.87 -27.30
CA ILE A 244 -3.45 2.39 -28.45
C ILE A 244 -4.37 2.02 -29.63
N ILE A 245 -5.50 1.35 -29.37
CA ILE A 245 -6.49 1.02 -30.41
C ILE A 245 -7.09 2.30 -31.00
N LYS A 246 -7.40 3.29 -30.16
CA LYS A 246 -7.91 4.59 -30.59
C LYS A 246 -6.90 5.32 -31.47
N GLU A 247 -5.62 5.34 -31.12
CA GLU A 247 -4.56 5.93 -31.94
C GLU A 247 -4.43 5.19 -33.28
N LYS A 248 -4.44 3.86 -33.28
CA LYS A 248 -4.42 3.06 -34.52
C LYS A 248 -5.61 3.38 -35.42
N ILE A 249 -6.83 3.42 -34.87
CA ILE A 249 -8.04 3.82 -35.59
C ILE A 249 -7.88 5.23 -36.16
N GLN A 250 -7.42 6.19 -35.36
CA GLN A 250 -7.21 7.57 -35.82
C GLN A 250 -6.17 7.68 -36.95
N ASN A 251 -5.14 6.84 -36.93
CA ASN A 251 -4.08 6.81 -37.93
C ASN A 251 -4.47 6.04 -39.21
N SER A 252 -5.33 5.02 -39.10
CA SER A 252 -5.81 4.23 -40.25
C SER A 252 -6.86 4.96 -41.10
N PHE A 253 -7.62 5.91 -40.52
CA PHE A 253 -8.58 6.71 -41.28
C PHE A 253 -7.93 8.01 -41.78
N SER A 254 -7.60 8.02 -43.08
CA SER A 254 -7.10 9.20 -43.81
C SER A 254 -7.99 10.44 -43.56
N GLN A 255 -7.36 11.56 -43.17
CA GLN A 255 -8.03 12.86 -43.00
C GLN A 255 -8.82 13.28 -44.24
N LYS A 256 -8.40 12.81 -45.43
CA LYS A 256 -8.92 13.22 -46.72
C LYS A 256 -10.25 12.54 -47.09
N HIS A 257 -10.51 11.34 -46.56
CA HIS A 257 -11.61 10.50 -47.06
C HIS A 257 -12.81 10.41 -46.12
N PHE A 258 -12.65 10.58 -44.79
CA PHE A 258 -13.76 10.41 -43.84
C PHE A 258 -13.73 11.39 -42.64
N PRO A 259 -13.82 12.71 -42.85
CA PRO A 259 -13.74 13.71 -41.78
C PRO A 259 -14.90 13.63 -40.77
N THR A 260 -16.12 13.34 -41.24
CA THR A 260 -17.33 13.23 -40.40
C THR A 260 -17.29 12.02 -39.48
N PHE A 261 -16.83 10.87 -40.00
CA PHE A 261 -16.64 9.65 -39.21
C PHE A 261 -15.52 9.83 -38.18
N ARG A 262 -14.41 10.49 -38.53
CA ARG A 262 -13.35 10.81 -37.57
C ARG A 262 -13.85 11.71 -36.45
N LYS A 263 -14.65 12.73 -36.74
CA LYS A 263 -15.22 13.63 -35.71
C LYS A 263 -16.20 12.89 -34.80
N TRP A 264 -17.06 12.03 -35.37
CA TRP A 264 -17.97 11.19 -34.61
C TRP A 264 -17.22 10.16 -33.75
N ALA A 265 -16.27 9.43 -34.34
CA ALA A 265 -15.42 8.47 -33.63
C ALA A 265 -14.62 9.19 -32.53
N HIS A 266 -13.99 10.32 -32.81
CA HIS A 266 -13.28 11.08 -31.78
C HIS A 266 -14.20 11.53 -30.64
N GLN A 267 -15.42 11.97 -30.92
CA GLN A 267 -16.40 12.38 -29.90
C GLN A 267 -16.95 11.18 -29.11
N PHE A 268 -17.16 10.04 -29.76
CA PHE A 268 -17.63 8.80 -29.13
C PHE A 268 -16.54 8.16 -28.26
N LEU A 269 -15.31 8.09 -28.80
CA LEU A 269 -14.13 7.59 -28.10
C LEU A 269 -13.76 8.55 -26.95
N SER A 270 -13.72 9.88 -27.14
CA SER A 270 -13.38 10.82 -26.05
C SER A 270 -14.40 10.82 -24.90
N ARG A 271 -15.69 10.63 -25.18
CA ARG A 271 -16.73 10.43 -24.15
C ARG A 271 -16.56 9.11 -23.38
N SER A 272 -15.98 8.09 -24.01
CA SER A 272 -15.78 6.77 -23.41
C SER A 272 -14.43 6.61 -22.68
N TYR A 273 -13.40 7.41 -23.02
CA TYR A 273 -12.02 7.22 -22.53
C TYR A 273 -11.44 8.36 -21.69
N SER A 274 -12.18 9.43 -21.43
CA SER A 274 -11.68 10.61 -20.70
C SER A 274 -11.66 10.43 -19.19
N LYS A 275 -10.82 9.54 -18.65
CA LYS A 275 -10.39 9.64 -17.25
C LYS A 275 -8.90 9.28 -17.07
N PRO A 276 -7.99 10.24 -17.28
CA PRO A 276 -6.58 10.18 -16.83
C PRO A 276 -6.43 9.83 -15.32
N GLN A 277 -7.53 9.91 -14.58
CA GLN A 277 -7.62 9.58 -13.17
C GLN A 277 -7.25 8.11 -12.88
N TYR A 278 -7.42 7.16 -13.81
CA TYR A 278 -7.08 5.75 -13.56
C TYR A 278 -5.58 5.55 -13.29
N PHE A 279 -4.73 6.18 -14.11
CA PHE A 279 -3.28 6.21 -13.97
C PHE A 279 -2.87 6.77 -12.61
N TRP A 280 -3.47 7.90 -12.21
CA TRP A 280 -3.21 8.55 -10.94
C TRP A 280 -3.51 7.65 -9.73
N ASN A 281 -4.56 6.83 -9.79
CA ASN A 281 -4.95 5.99 -8.65
C ASN A 281 -3.98 4.83 -8.45
N TRP A 282 -3.59 4.14 -9.52
CA TRP A 282 -2.60 3.07 -9.43
C TRP A 282 -1.27 3.62 -8.89
N HIS A 283 -0.76 4.70 -9.49
CA HIS A 283 0.48 5.33 -9.05
C HIS A 283 0.42 5.84 -7.60
N TYR A 284 -0.71 6.37 -7.15
CA TYR A 284 -0.86 6.79 -5.75
C TYR A 284 -0.69 5.60 -4.79
N PHE A 285 -1.33 4.46 -5.07
CA PHE A 285 -1.23 3.26 -4.24
C PHE A 285 0.21 2.74 -4.20
N GLN A 286 0.85 2.71 -5.36
CA GLN A 286 2.22 2.24 -5.52
C GLN A 286 3.24 3.15 -4.85
N GLN A 287 3.19 4.46 -5.14
CA GLN A 287 4.25 5.43 -4.81
C GLN A 287 4.04 6.14 -3.47
N GLN A 288 2.84 6.12 -2.91
CA GLN A 288 2.53 6.83 -1.67
C GLN A 288 1.98 5.90 -0.59
N PHE A 289 0.90 5.19 -0.89
CA PHE A 289 0.21 4.43 0.15
C PHE A 289 1.01 3.21 0.61
N PHE A 290 1.54 2.41 -0.33
CA PHE A 290 2.36 1.24 -0.03
C PHE A 290 3.65 1.57 0.73
N PRO A 291 4.49 2.53 0.29
CA PRO A 291 5.61 3.06 1.06
C PRO A 291 5.25 3.44 2.50
N SER A 292 4.10 4.09 2.71
CA SER A 292 3.67 4.52 4.04
C SER A 292 3.30 3.34 4.93
N VAL A 293 2.63 2.33 4.37
CA VAL A 293 2.29 1.07 5.07
C VAL A 293 3.57 0.30 5.40
N VAL A 294 4.51 0.17 4.46
CA VAL A 294 5.82 -0.47 4.69
C VAL A 294 6.55 0.20 5.85
N LYS A 295 6.71 1.53 5.81
CA LYS A 295 7.36 2.31 6.87
C LYS A 295 6.67 2.14 8.23
N ALA A 296 5.34 2.10 8.25
CA ALA A 296 4.55 1.90 9.45
C ALA A 296 4.76 0.51 10.08
N LEU A 297 4.80 -0.54 9.25
CA LEU A 297 4.97 -1.93 9.70
C LEU A 297 6.42 -2.20 10.15
N LEU A 298 7.41 -1.67 9.42
CA LEU A 298 8.83 -1.80 9.80
C LEU A 298 9.13 -1.23 11.18
N LYS A 299 8.50 -0.11 11.56
CA LYS A 299 8.71 0.54 12.87
C LYS A 299 8.06 -0.19 14.06
N SER A 300 7.37 -1.29 13.82
CA SER A 300 6.69 -2.05 14.87
C SER A 300 7.50 -3.30 15.26
N GLY A 301 7.30 -3.82 16.48
CA GLY A 301 8.08 -4.95 16.98
C GLY A 301 7.85 -6.26 16.21
N HIS A 302 6.59 -6.65 15.99
CA HIS A 302 6.24 -7.95 15.41
C HIS A 302 5.73 -7.89 13.97
N GLU A 303 5.31 -6.73 13.45
CA GLU A 303 4.73 -6.68 12.09
C GLU A 303 5.72 -6.76 10.92
N PRO A 304 7.06 -6.60 11.07
CA PRO A 304 7.95 -6.88 9.95
C PRO A 304 7.81 -8.32 9.44
N PHE A 305 7.57 -9.29 10.34
CA PHE A 305 7.26 -10.67 9.95
C PHE A 305 6.04 -10.74 9.02
N GLN A 306 4.95 -10.05 9.39
CA GLN A 306 3.72 -10.02 8.60
C GLN A 306 3.93 -9.32 7.25
N LEU A 307 4.69 -8.21 7.24
CA LEU A 307 5.07 -7.50 6.02
C LEU A 307 5.78 -8.42 5.03
N PHE A 308 6.86 -9.06 5.47
CA PHE A 308 7.66 -9.92 4.58
C PHE A 308 6.91 -11.20 4.20
N THR A 309 6.15 -11.81 5.11
CA THR A 309 5.36 -13.01 4.80
C THR A 309 4.27 -12.71 3.76
N CYS A 310 3.53 -11.62 3.93
CA CYS A 310 2.52 -11.22 2.95
C CYS A 310 3.14 -10.81 1.61
N PHE A 311 4.22 -10.03 1.64
CA PHE A 311 4.84 -9.55 0.42
C PHE A 311 5.50 -10.70 -0.35
N LYS A 312 6.22 -11.59 0.34
CA LYS A 312 6.78 -12.81 -0.25
C LYS A 312 5.70 -13.65 -0.93
N LYS A 313 4.62 -13.97 -0.21
CA LYS A 313 3.51 -14.74 -0.77
C LYS A 313 2.93 -14.07 -2.02
N TYR A 314 2.76 -12.75 -1.98
CA TYR A 314 2.25 -12.00 -3.13
C TYR A 314 3.19 -12.08 -4.34
N ILE A 315 4.50 -11.99 -4.12
CA ILE A 315 5.51 -12.13 -5.18
C ILE A 315 5.52 -13.55 -5.76
N GLU A 316 5.49 -14.58 -4.92
CA GLU A 316 5.42 -15.98 -5.36
C GLU A 316 4.15 -16.24 -6.20
N ASP A 317 2.99 -15.77 -5.73
CA ASP A 317 1.74 -15.86 -6.49
C ASP A 317 1.83 -15.08 -7.83
N SER A 318 2.54 -13.95 -7.83
CA SER A 318 2.73 -13.11 -9.03
C SER A 318 3.71 -13.72 -10.04
N GLU A 319 4.77 -14.39 -9.59
CA GLU A 319 5.68 -15.17 -10.44
C GLU A 319 4.96 -16.39 -11.03
N ALA A 320 4.16 -17.10 -10.23
CA ALA A 320 3.34 -18.22 -10.71
C ALA A 320 2.27 -17.79 -11.72
N LYS A 321 1.75 -16.56 -11.62
CA LYS A 321 0.88 -15.95 -12.64
C LYS A 321 1.67 -15.61 -13.90
N LEU A 322 2.86 -15.04 -13.76
CA LEU A 322 3.73 -14.64 -14.88
C LEU A 322 4.07 -15.83 -15.79
N GLU A 323 4.40 -16.99 -15.21
CA GLU A 323 4.69 -18.23 -15.97
C GLU A 323 3.52 -18.74 -16.81
N LYS A 324 2.29 -18.32 -16.51
CA LYS A 324 1.07 -18.72 -17.23
C LYS A 324 0.68 -17.75 -18.35
N ILE A 325 1.41 -16.64 -18.53
CA ILE A 325 1.11 -15.64 -19.55
C ILE A 325 1.80 -16.02 -20.85
N GLU A 326 1.03 -16.39 -21.87
CA GLU A 326 1.57 -16.74 -23.20
C GLU A 326 1.95 -15.51 -24.05
N ASP A 327 1.26 -14.38 -23.85
CA ASP A 327 1.49 -13.14 -24.59
C ASP A 327 2.73 -12.41 -24.08
N ARG A 328 3.82 -12.40 -24.85
CA ARG A 328 5.11 -11.79 -24.47
C ARG A 328 4.97 -10.32 -24.03
N ASP A 329 4.12 -9.53 -24.69
CA ASP A 329 3.91 -8.13 -24.33
C ASP A 329 3.23 -8.00 -22.95
N ARG A 330 2.25 -8.86 -22.65
CA ARG A 330 1.62 -8.91 -21.33
C ARG A 330 2.57 -9.46 -20.27
N GLU A 331 3.37 -10.47 -20.61
CA GLU A 331 4.40 -11.03 -19.74
C GLU A 331 5.37 -9.91 -19.30
N GLN A 332 5.92 -9.16 -20.26
CA GLN A 332 6.83 -8.05 -19.97
C GLN A 332 6.17 -6.96 -19.12
N ARG A 333 4.92 -6.58 -19.42
CA ARG A 333 4.19 -5.57 -18.62
C ARG A 333 3.92 -6.05 -17.19
N TRP A 334 3.60 -7.33 -17.01
CA TRP A 334 3.42 -7.92 -15.68
C TRP A 334 4.74 -7.98 -14.92
N TRP A 335 5.84 -8.32 -15.58
CA TRP A 335 7.17 -8.26 -14.98
C TRP A 335 7.54 -6.84 -14.56
N ASN A 336 7.29 -5.85 -15.42
CA ASN A 336 7.50 -4.43 -15.08
C ASN A 336 6.65 -3.99 -13.88
N TYR A 337 5.45 -4.53 -13.72
CA TYR A 337 4.61 -4.30 -12.55
C TYR A 337 5.26 -4.83 -11.26
N ILE A 338 5.81 -6.05 -11.28
CA ILE A 338 6.54 -6.63 -10.14
C ILE A 338 7.78 -5.78 -9.82
N MET A 339 8.57 -5.42 -10.83
CA MET A 339 9.74 -4.53 -10.68
C MET A 339 9.34 -3.21 -10.00
N ALA A 340 8.25 -2.60 -10.43
CA ALA A 340 7.82 -1.30 -9.92
C ALA A 340 7.32 -1.37 -8.46
N LEU A 341 6.77 -2.51 -8.02
CA LEU A 341 6.49 -2.78 -6.61
C LEU A 341 7.77 -2.79 -5.77
N PHE A 342 8.81 -3.50 -6.23
CA PHE A 342 10.12 -3.47 -5.57
C PHE A 342 10.75 -2.09 -5.58
N GLY A 343 10.62 -1.33 -6.67
CA GLY A 343 11.09 0.06 -6.74
C GLY A 343 10.39 1.02 -5.78
N SER A 344 9.21 0.65 -5.27
CA SER A 344 8.53 1.40 -4.21
C SER A 344 8.87 0.88 -2.81
N PHE A 345 9.10 -0.43 -2.67
CA PHE A 345 9.44 -1.09 -1.42
C PHE A 345 10.90 -0.85 -1.01
N CYS A 346 11.85 -1.17 -1.87
CA CYS A 346 13.28 -1.25 -1.56
C CYS A 346 13.83 0.10 -1.05
N PRO A 347 13.61 1.25 -1.71
CA PRO A 347 14.13 2.51 -1.20
C PRO A 347 13.60 2.86 0.19
N VAL A 348 12.31 2.57 0.46
CA VAL A 348 11.68 2.82 1.78
C VAL A 348 12.28 1.91 2.84
N PHE A 349 12.43 0.62 2.52
CA PHE A 349 13.03 -0.37 3.39
C PHE A 349 14.49 -0.02 3.72
N PHE A 350 15.31 0.26 2.70
CA PHE A 350 16.72 0.60 2.86
C PHE A 350 16.94 1.89 3.67
N ASN A 351 16.08 2.89 3.49
CA ASN A 351 16.14 4.14 4.27
C ASN A 351 15.60 4.02 5.71
N THR A 352 15.00 2.89 6.08
CA THR A 352 14.32 2.74 7.37
C THR A 352 14.99 1.69 8.25
N ILE A 353 15.57 0.64 7.67
CA ILE A 353 15.97 -0.58 8.39
C ILE A 353 16.96 -0.33 9.52
N GLU A 354 17.95 0.56 9.35
CA GLU A 354 18.94 0.89 10.39
C GLU A 354 18.28 1.46 11.66
N SER A 355 17.26 2.30 11.48
CA SER A 355 16.55 2.96 12.58
C SER A 355 15.51 2.09 13.31
N VAL A 356 15.31 0.85 12.85
CA VAL A 356 14.26 -0.04 13.38
C VAL A 356 14.80 -0.84 14.57
N PRO A 357 14.08 -0.92 15.71
CA PRO A 357 14.54 -1.64 16.91
C PRO A 357 14.93 -3.11 16.69
N ASN A 358 14.30 -3.78 15.72
CA ASN A 358 14.47 -5.21 15.42
C ASN A 358 15.16 -5.44 14.06
N ASN A 359 16.10 -4.57 13.67
CA ASN A 359 16.81 -4.70 12.38
C ASN A 359 17.50 -6.08 12.22
N TYR A 360 18.10 -6.61 13.29
CA TYR A 360 18.74 -7.92 13.31
C TYR A 360 17.73 -9.03 12.96
N ASP A 361 16.59 -9.09 13.66
CA ASP A 361 15.55 -10.09 13.40
C ASP A 361 14.97 -9.94 11.99
N ILE A 362 14.84 -8.70 11.51
CA ILE A 362 14.40 -8.46 10.14
C ILE A 362 15.35 -9.13 9.16
N TRP A 363 16.66 -8.89 9.24
CA TRP A 363 17.59 -9.50 8.28
C TRP A 363 17.75 -11.01 8.42
N HIS A 364 17.68 -11.54 9.64
CA HIS A 364 18.00 -12.94 9.92
C HIS A 364 16.78 -13.87 9.91
N HIS A 365 15.59 -13.35 10.19
CA HIS A 365 14.38 -14.15 10.39
C HIS A 365 13.24 -13.77 9.46
N TYR A 366 13.10 -12.50 9.06
CA TYR A 366 11.92 -12.04 8.31
C TYR A 366 12.20 -11.76 6.83
N PHE A 367 13.34 -11.13 6.51
CA PHE A 367 13.74 -10.82 5.14
C PHE A 367 14.00 -12.13 4.38
N PRO A 368 13.31 -12.38 3.26
CA PRO A 368 13.41 -13.67 2.58
C PRO A 368 14.84 -13.99 2.14
N GLY A 369 15.36 -15.15 2.57
CA GLY A 369 16.71 -15.59 2.22
C GLY A 369 16.91 -15.76 0.70
N GLU A 370 15.86 -16.14 -0.02
CA GLU A 370 15.84 -16.24 -1.48
C GLU A 370 15.87 -14.90 -2.21
N TRP A 371 15.73 -13.77 -1.52
CA TRP A 371 15.86 -12.42 -2.08
C TRP A 371 17.26 -11.83 -1.87
N LYS A 372 18.07 -12.45 -0.99
CA LYS A 372 19.46 -12.05 -0.76
C LYS A 372 20.34 -12.42 -1.95
N ILE A 373 21.40 -11.66 -2.16
CA ILE A 373 22.36 -11.87 -3.24
C ILE A 373 23.43 -12.85 -2.76
N THR A 374 23.33 -14.07 -3.27
CA THR A 374 24.23 -15.18 -2.98
C THR A 374 24.39 -16.03 -4.24
N ASP A 375 25.49 -16.78 -4.37
CA ASP A 375 25.71 -17.76 -5.46
C ASP A 375 24.49 -18.69 -5.64
N GLY A 376 23.95 -19.22 -4.53
CA GLY A 376 22.78 -20.11 -4.55
C GLY A 376 21.47 -19.50 -5.09
N ASN A 377 21.41 -18.18 -5.29
CA ASN A 377 20.22 -17.45 -5.73
C ASN A 377 20.38 -16.79 -7.11
N SER A 378 21.53 -16.94 -7.78
CA SER A 378 21.88 -16.21 -9.01
C SER A 378 20.95 -16.40 -10.21
N LYS A 379 20.26 -17.54 -10.23
CA LYS A 379 19.28 -17.91 -11.26
C LYS A 379 17.87 -17.37 -10.98
N LYS A 380 17.59 -16.89 -9.77
CA LYS A 380 16.28 -16.35 -9.40
C LYS A 380 16.12 -14.92 -9.90
N ARG A 381 14.88 -14.54 -10.25
CA ARG A 381 14.58 -13.21 -10.79
C ARG A 381 14.61 -12.14 -9.69
N ILE A 382 13.98 -12.41 -8.54
CA ILE A 382 13.81 -11.44 -7.44
C ILE A 382 15.14 -10.89 -6.88
N PRO A 383 16.18 -11.71 -6.61
CA PRO A 383 17.50 -11.19 -6.24
C PRO A 383 18.03 -10.14 -7.21
N ARG A 384 17.85 -10.32 -8.52
CA ARG A 384 18.31 -9.34 -9.53
C ARG A 384 17.53 -8.03 -9.42
N VAL A 385 16.25 -8.09 -9.06
CA VAL A 385 15.42 -6.92 -8.79
C VAL A 385 15.92 -6.18 -7.56
N VAL A 386 16.13 -6.90 -6.45
CA VAL A 386 16.67 -6.33 -5.20
C VAL A 386 18.03 -5.69 -5.44
N LEU A 387 18.91 -6.36 -6.20
CA LEU A 387 20.20 -5.82 -6.59
C LEU A 387 20.06 -4.54 -7.42
N HIS A 388 19.17 -4.53 -8.42
CA HIS A 388 18.94 -3.35 -9.24
C HIS A 388 18.54 -2.14 -8.40
N GLU A 389 17.56 -2.32 -7.51
CA GLU A 389 17.09 -1.27 -6.59
C GLU A 389 18.18 -0.84 -5.61
N PHE A 390 18.98 -1.78 -5.10
CA PHE A 390 20.12 -1.49 -4.25
C PHE A 390 21.14 -0.61 -4.97
N LEU A 391 21.52 -0.96 -6.20
CA LEU A 391 22.53 -0.19 -6.96
C LEU A 391 22.04 1.22 -7.28
N GLN A 392 20.77 1.39 -7.64
CA GLN A 392 20.18 2.72 -7.84
C GLN A 392 20.22 3.54 -6.55
N TRP A 393 19.88 2.92 -5.42
CA TRP A 393 19.87 3.57 -4.11
C TRP A 393 21.28 3.91 -3.60
N SER A 394 22.26 3.02 -3.81
CA SER A 394 23.62 3.14 -3.25
C SER A 394 24.53 4.07 -4.05
N GLN A 395 24.26 4.29 -5.34
CA GLN A 395 25.15 5.01 -6.27
C GLN A 395 25.60 6.38 -5.74
N GLN A 396 24.67 7.13 -5.13
CA GLN A 396 24.95 8.47 -4.60
C GLN A 396 25.47 8.47 -3.15
N ARG A 397 25.46 7.31 -2.48
CA ARG A 397 25.81 7.16 -1.06
C ARG A 397 27.25 6.70 -0.87
N ILE A 398 27.76 5.84 -1.76
CA ILE A 398 29.11 5.23 -1.66
C ILE A 398 30.22 6.26 -1.46
N PHE A 399 30.16 7.42 -2.11
CA PHE A 399 31.18 8.48 -2.01
C PHE A 399 30.70 9.75 -1.32
N LYS A 400 29.50 9.73 -0.72
CA LYS A 400 28.92 10.93 -0.10
C LYS A 400 29.75 11.31 1.13
N LYS A 401 30.32 12.51 1.15
CA LYS A 401 30.91 13.10 2.36
C LYS A 401 29.97 14.19 2.84
N ASP A 402 28.95 13.79 3.59
CA ASP A 402 28.20 14.75 4.39
C ASP A 402 29.19 15.26 5.44
N GLY A 403 29.33 16.57 5.67
CA GLY A 403 30.41 17.15 6.50
C GLY A 403 30.53 16.67 7.96
N THR A 404 29.79 15.64 8.34
CA THR A 404 29.88 14.81 9.53
C THR A 404 30.87 13.66 9.31
N SER A 405 31.79 13.43 10.24
CA SER A 405 32.78 12.35 10.18
C SER A 405 32.22 10.93 10.37
N GLU A 406 30.91 10.72 10.19
CA GLU A 406 30.25 9.43 10.41
C GLU A 406 29.95 8.73 9.08
N HIS A 407 30.29 7.44 8.99
CA HIS A 407 29.94 6.57 7.87
C HIS A 407 28.41 6.47 7.72
N ASP A 408 27.93 6.24 6.49
CA ASP A 408 26.54 5.90 6.17
C ASP A 408 26.19 4.53 6.77
N LYS A 409 25.59 4.57 7.96
CA LYS A 409 25.12 3.39 8.69
C LYS A 409 24.01 2.67 7.95
N ASP A 410 23.11 3.39 7.26
CA ASP A 410 22.07 2.78 6.42
C ASP A 410 22.73 1.93 5.33
N LEU A 411 23.71 2.49 4.61
CA LEU A 411 24.43 1.78 3.55
C LEU A 411 25.14 0.55 4.09
N THR A 412 25.84 0.70 5.22
CA THR A 412 26.52 -0.41 5.90
C THR A 412 25.55 -1.54 6.25
N GLU A 413 24.43 -1.21 6.91
CA GLU A 413 23.41 -2.18 7.33
C GLU A 413 22.76 -2.89 6.14
N VAL A 414 22.41 -2.13 5.09
CA VAL A 414 21.76 -2.68 3.90
C VAL A 414 22.68 -3.61 3.13
N VAL A 415 23.96 -3.26 2.97
CA VAL A 415 24.90 -4.16 2.27
C VAL A 415 25.11 -5.45 3.06
N ASN A 416 25.28 -5.37 4.39
CA ASN A 416 25.41 -6.57 5.24
C ASN A 416 24.17 -7.47 5.16
N GLY A 417 22.97 -6.88 5.07
CA GLY A 417 21.72 -7.63 4.97
C GLY A 417 21.49 -8.30 3.61
N ILE A 418 21.78 -7.59 2.52
CA ILE A 418 21.57 -8.06 1.14
C ILE A 418 22.65 -9.04 0.69
N PHE A 419 23.89 -8.83 1.11
CA PHE A 419 25.08 -9.59 0.73
C PHE A 419 25.71 -10.27 1.97
N PRO A 420 25.04 -11.25 2.59
CA PRO A 420 25.44 -11.75 3.91
C PRO A 420 26.77 -12.51 3.94
N ASN A 421 27.23 -13.01 2.78
CA ASN A 421 28.36 -13.94 2.67
C ASN A 421 29.56 -13.37 1.90
N VAL A 422 29.53 -12.09 1.52
CA VAL A 422 30.65 -11.47 0.80
C VAL A 422 31.76 -11.03 1.75
N HIS A 423 32.97 -10.92 1.23
CA HIS A 423 34.16 -10.58 1.99
C HIS A 423 34.16 -9.09 2.36
N HIS A 424 34.34 -8.83 3.65
CA HIS A 424 34.19 -7.52 4.26
C HIS A 424 35.10 -6.42 3.67
N SER A 425 36.28 -6.77 3.14
CA SER A 425 37.17 -5.79 2.48
C SER A 425 37.03 -5.76 0.95
N LEU A 426 36.78 -6.91 0.32
CA LEU A 426 36.87 -7.03 -1.14
C LEU A 426 35.60 -6.51 -1.80
N PHE A 427 34.44 -6.76 -1.19
CA PHE A 427 33.17 -6.33 -1.75
C PHE A 427 32.99 -4.79 -1.72
N PRO A 428 33.40 -4.07 -0.66
CA PRO A 428 33.40 -2.61 -0.70
C PRO A 428 34.35 -2.05 -1.74
N ALA A 429 35.55 -2.64 -1.87
CA ALA A 429 36.48 -2.27 -2.93
C ALA A 429 35.83 -2.46 -4.31
N PHE A 430 35.20 -3.61 -4.56
CA PHE A 430 34.43 -3.86 -5.77
C PHE A 430 33.36 -2.78 -6.01
N LEU A 431 32.51 -2.48 -5.03
CA LEU A 431 31.45 -1.47 -5.16
C LEU A 431 32.00 -0.06 -5.42
N MET A 432 33.14 0.30 -4.82
CA MET A 432 33.82 1.56 -5.11
C MET A 432 34.27 1.62 -6.57
N MET A 433 34.92 0.56 -7.08
CA MET A 433 35.33 0.48 -8.49
C MET A 433 34.14 0.53 -9.45
N LEU A 434 33.07 -0.19 -9.11
CA LEU A 434 31.84 -0.20 -9.89
C LEU A 434 31.21 1.20 -9.96
N ALA A 435 31.17 1.91 -8.83
CA ALA A 435 30.57 3.23 -8.74
C ALA A 435 31.43 4.36 -9.31
N SER A 436 32.76 4.24 -9.23
CA SER A 436 33.68 5.27 -9.73
C SER A 436 33.81 5.26 -11.25
N GLY A 437 33.79 4.07 -11.86
CA GLY A 437 34.17 3.86 -13.27
C GLY A 437 35.66 4.11 -13.57
N ASP A 438 36.42 4.61 -12.61
CA ASP A 438 37.85 4.94 -12.71
C ASP A 438 38.59 4.60 -11.41
N VAL A 439 39.75 3.96 -11.55
CA VAL A 439 40.56 3.50 -10.41
C VAL A 439 41.14 4.67 -9.62
N LYS A 440 41.65 5.71 -10.30
CA LYS A 440 42.27 6.85 -9.63
C LYS A 440 41.24 7.59 -8.78
N TYR A 441 40.04 7.78 -9.31
CA TYR A 441 38.92 8.37 -8.58
C TYR A 441 38.55 7.52 -7.35
N ALA A 442 38.47 6.18 -7.50
CA ALA A 442 38.23 5.28 -6.37
C ALA A 442 39.33 5.38 -5.31
N MET A 443 40.61 5.56 -5.66
CA MET A 443 41.70 5.69 -4.69
C MET A 443 41.70 7.05 -3.96
N GLN A 444 41.18 8.10 -4.60
CA GLN A 444 41.11 9.43 -4.00
C GLN A 444 39.95 9.58 -3.01
N LYS A 445 38.95 8.71 -3.12
CA LYS A 445 37.73 8.73 -2.32
C LYS A 445 37.73 7.57 -1.33
N GLU A 446 37.14 7.81 -0.17
CA GLU A 446 36.92 6.76 0.81
C GLU A 446 35.47 6.29 0.69
N PRO A 447 35.21 4.98 0.85
CA PRO A 447 33.84 4.51 0.91
C PRO A 447 33.19 5.11 2.15
N ASN A 448 31.97 5.60 2.00
CA ASN A 448 31.18 6.09 3.12
C ASN A 448 30.47 4.95 3.88
N PHE A 449 31.01 3.73 3.85
CA PHE A 449 30.43 2.56 4.51
C PHE A 449 31.53 1.56 4.83
N PHE A 450 31.24 0.62 5.72
CA PHE A 450 32.09 -0.53 6.03
C PHE A 450 31.23 -1.79 6.04
N LEU A 451 31.84 -2.95 5.87
CA LEU A 451 31.14 -4.22 6.12
C LEU A 451 31.62 -4.79 7.43
N ILE A 452 30.67 -5.19 8.24
CA ILE A 452 30.96 -5.89 9.48
C ILE A 452 31.06 -7.35 9.08
N ASN A 453 32.23 -7.95 9.30
CA ASN A 453 32.33 -9.39 9.21
C ASN A 453 31.36 -9.95 10.25
N THR A 454 30.42 -10.82 9.86
CA THR A 454 29.58 -11.56 10.80
C THR A 454 30.53 -12.40 11.64
N GLY A 455 31.01 -11.79 12.73
CA GLY A 455 32.02 -12.37 13.59
C GLY A 455 31.49 -13.72 14.04
N LEU A 456 32.35 -14.72 14.04
CA LEU A 456 32.15 -15.92 14.83
C LEU A 456 31.99 -15.48 16.29
N LEU A 457 30.75 -15.16 16.69
CA LEU A 457 30.35 -15.03 18.08
C LEU A 457 30.40 -16.44 18.63
N TRP A 458 31.55 -16.75 19.24
CA TRP A 458 31.84 -18.07 19.73
C TRP A 458 31.93 -18.04 21.25
N SER A 459 31.22 -18.97 21.89
CA SER A 459 31.05 -19.06 23.35
C SER A 459 31.36 -20.46 23.90
N GLY A 460 32.39 -21.14 23.39
CA GLY A 460 32.73 -22.53 23.78
C GLY A 460 34.12 -22.73 24.40
N GLU A 461 34.59 -23.98 24.44
CA GLU A 461 35.94 -24.45 24.86
C GLU A 461 36.75 -25.06 23.69
N LYS A 462 36.94 -24.33 22.59
CA LYS A 462 37.78 -24.68 21.45
C LYS A 462 39.13 -23.99 21.62
N SER A 463 40.18 -24.65 21.15
CA SER A 463 41.52 -24.08 21.16
C SER A 463 41.61 -22.86 20.25
N GLU A 464 42.58 -21.98 20.52
CA GLU A 464 42.90 -20.85 19.64
C GLU A 464 43.20 -21.30 18.20
N GLU A 465 43.80 -22.48 18.03
CA GLU A 465 44.10 -23.06 16.71
C GLU A 465 42.81 -23.40 15.92
N ASP A 466 41.80 -23.98 16.58
CA ASP A 466 40.52 -24.28 15.94
C ASP A 466 39.76 -23.00 15.55
N VAL A 467 39.84 -21.98 16.39
CA VAL A 467 39.28 -20.64 16.13
C VAL A 467 39.97 -20.02 14.91
N GLN A 468 41.30 -20.02 14.87
CA GLN A 468 42.08 -19.49 13.75
C GLN A 468 41.80 -20.23 12.44
N LYS A 469 41.65 -21.56 12.50
CA LYS A 469 41.28 -22.37 11.33
C LYS A 469 39.89 -22.03 10.82
N MET A 470 38.90 -21.84 11.71
CA MET A 470 37.55 -21.41 11.33
C MET A 470 37.55 -20.01 10.70
N PHE A 471 38.30 -19.05 11.25
CA PHE A 471 38.44 -17.72 10.64
C PHE A 471 39.04 -17.79 9.24
N THR A 472 40.10 -18.58 9.06
CA THR A 472 40.75 -18.74 7.75
C THR A 472 39.82 -19.41 6.72
N GLN A 473 39.03 -20.39 7.16
CA GLN A 473 38.03 -21.05 6.31
C GLN A 473 36.88 -20.10 5.94
N GLN A 474 36.39 -19.30 6.89
CA GLN A 474 35.36 -18.30 6.64
C GLN A 474 35.86 -17.21 5.69
N ASP A 475 37.07 -16.70 5.91
CA ASP A 475 37.73 -15.71 5.05
C ASP A 475 37.79 -16.22 3.60
N GLN A 476 38.33 -17.43 3.40
CA GLN A 476 38.43 -18.04 2.09
C GLN A 476 37.05 -18.27 1.44
N SER A 477 36.09 -18.78 2.20
CA SER A 477 34.71 -18.98 1.70
C SER A 477 34.06 -17.67 1.28
N GLN A 478 34.27 -16.59 2.03
CA GLN A 478 33.73 -15.27 1.69
C GLN A 478 34.42 -14.66 0.46
N LYS A 479 35.72 -14.89 0.27
CA LYS A 479 36.46 -14.49 -0.94
C LYS A 479 35.90 -15.19 -2.17
N GLU A 480 35.70 -16.51 -2.09
CA GLU A 480 35.10 -17.31 -3.15
C GLU A 480 33.68 -16.85 -3.49
N GLU A 481 32.83 -16.65 -2.48
CA GLU A 481 31.48 -16.11 -2.67
C GLU A 481 31.51 -14.73 -3.34
N THR A 482 32.41 -13.84 -2.90
CA THR A 482 32.56 -12.48 -3.47
C THR A 482 32.84 -12.55 -4.97
N VAL A 483 33.78 -13.39 -5.37
CA VAL A 483 34.16 -13.59 -6.78
C VAL A 483 32.97 -14.11 -7.58
N LYS A 484 32.26 -15.13 -7.07
CA LYS A 484 31.09 -15.70 -7.74
C LYS A 484 29.97 -14.66 -7.91
N VAL A 485 29.62 -13.96 -6.83
CA VAL A 485 28.60 -12.89 -6.87
C VAL A 485 28.95 -11.84 -7.92
N ILE A 486 30.21 -11.42 -8.00
CA ILE A 486 30.68 -10.46 -9.02
C ILE A 486 30.45 -11.01 -10.44
N PHE A 487 30.90 -12.23 -10.73
CA PHE A 487 30.74 -12.79 -12.07
C PHE A 487 29.27 -13.03 -12.46
N GLU A 488 28.45 -13.51 -11.54
CA GLU A 488 27.07 -13.89 -11.84
C GLU A 488 26.13 -12.70 -11.95
N TYR A 489 26.23 -11.74 -11.03
CA TYR A 489 25.31 -10.61 -10.96
C TYR A 489 25.84 -9.36 -11.68
N PHE A 490 27.16 -9.22 -11.79
CA PHE A 490 27.81 -8.03 -12.33
C PHE A 490 28.57 -8.30 -13.63
N SER A 491 28.15 -9.30 -14.40
CA SER A 491 28.67 -9.56 -15.76
C SER A 491 28.54 -8.36 -16.73
N HIS A 492 27.69 -7.38 -16.39
CA HIS A 492 27.51 -6.13 -17.11
C HIS A 492 28.50 -5.01 -16.70
N TRP A 493 29.31 -5.22 -15.66
CA TRP A 493 30.36 -4.29 -15.24
C TRP A 493 31.36 -4.07 -16.39
N PRO A 494 31.78 -2.83 -16.74
CA PRO A 494 32.61 -2.59 -17.93
C PRO A 494 33.93 -3.38 -17.99
N LEU A 495 34.50 -3.78 -16.84
CA LEU A 495 35.70 -4.63 -16.81
C LEU A 495 35.40 -6.11 -17.18
N LEU A 496 34.15 -6.55 -17.04
CA LEU A 496 33.71 -7.91 -17.34
C LEU A 496 32.88 -8.02 -18.64
N LYS A 497 32.31 -6.90 -19.07
CA LYS A 497 31.55 -6.79 -20.32
C LYS A 497 32.51 -6.76 -21.50
N ILE A 498 32.15 -7.50 -22.55
CA ILE A 498 32.86 -7.50 -23.83
C ILE A 498 32.15 -6.50 -24.74
N TYR A 499 32.91 -5.61 -25.34
CA TYR A 499 32.46 -4.65 -26.34
C TYR A 499 33.08 -5.01 -27.70
N GLU A 500 32.53 -4.44 -28.78
CA GLU A 500 32.98 -4.73 -30.14
C GLU A 500 34.44 -4.32 -30.37
N ASP A 501 34.87 -3.23 -29.74
CA ASP A 501 36.23 -2.70 -29.79
C ASP A 501 37.25 -3.55 -29.01
N ASP A 502 36.81 -4.52 -28.22
CA ASP A 502 37.69 -5.49 -27.56
C ASP A 502 38.07 -6.68 -28.46
N LEU A 503 37.37 -6.86 -29.58
CA LEU A 503 37.54 -7.99 -30.48
C LEU A 503 38.48 -7.61 -31.63
N THR A 504 39.24 -8.57 -32.14
CA THR A 504 39.95 -8.37 -33.42
C THR A 504 38.94 -8.35 -34.58
N GLU A 505 39.31 -7.80 -35.74
CA GLU A 505 38.43 -7.79 -36.92
C GLU A 505 37.96 -9.21 -37.31
N GLU A 506 38.83 -10.21 -37.18
CA GLU A 506 38.52 -11.61 -37.42
C GLU A 506 37.55 -12.19 -36.38
N GLU A 507 37.68 -11.80 -35.12
CA GLU A 507 36.81 -12.28 -34.04
C GLU A 507 35.44 -11.63 -34.10
N PHE A 508 35.37 -10.35 -34.45
CA PHE A 508 34.14 -9.63 -34.64
C PHE A 508 33.36 -10.19 -35.84
N SER A 509 34.02 -10.29 -37.00
CA SER A 509 33.39 -10.84 -38.22
C SER A 509 33.00 -12.33 -38.10
N GLY A 510 33.74 -13.09 -37.29
CA GLY A 510 33.50 -14.51 -37.04
C GLY A 510 32.59 -14.82 -35.84
N TRP A 511 32.19 -13.83 -35.03
CA TRP A 511 31.61 -14.05 -33.71
C TRP A 511 30.43 -15.01 -33.73
N ASP A 512 29.43 -14.75 -34.57
CA ASP A 512 28.21 -15.56 -34.67
C ASP A 512 28.45 -16.95 -35.26
N SER A 513 29.57 -17.14 -35.96
CA SER A 513 29.95 -18.42 -36.57
C SER A 513 30.78 -19.31 -35.63
N PHE A 514 31.29 -18.76 -34.53
CA PHE A 514 32.13 -19.51 -33.60
C PHE A 514 31.32 -20.45 -32.70
N PRO A 515 31.86 -21.64 -32.39
CA PRO A 515 31.32 -22.49 -31.34
C PRO A 515 31.29 -21.76 -29.99
N LYS A 516 30.31 -22.09 -29.13
CA LYS A 516 30.18 -21.47 -27.80
C LYS A 516 31.47 -21.55 -26.97
N ASP A 517 32.21 -22.65 -27.06
CA ASP A 517 33.47 -22.83 -26.33
C ASP A 517 34.56 -21.85 -26.80
N LYS A 518 34.57 -21.54 -28.11
CA LYS A 518 35.49 -20.55 -28.69
C LYS A 518 35.09 -19.12 -28.30
N GLN A 519 33.79 -18.80 -28.37
CA GLN A 519 33.27 -17.51 -27.88
C GLN A 519 33.60 -17.30 -26.39
N LYS A 520 33.45 -18.36 -25.59
CA LYS A 520 33.82 -18.36 -24.17
C LYS A 520 35.31 -18.08 -23.99
N THR A 521 36.17 -18.84 -24.67
CA THR A 521 37.63 -18.67 -24.62
C THR A 521 38.08 -17.25 -25.00
N ILE A 522 37.49 -16.67 -26.05
CA ILE A 522 37.76 -15.27 -26.47
C ILE A 522 37.30 -14.30 -25.38
N GLY A 523 36.09 -14.48 -24.85
CA GLY A 523 35.55 -13.65 -23.80
C GLY A 523 36.39 -13.67 -22.53
N ASP A 524 36.88 -14.84 -22.14
CA ASP A 524 37.75 -15.03 -20.98
C ASP A 524 39.10 -14.36 -21.17
N ARG A 525 39.71 -14.48 -22.37
CA ARG A 525 40.93 -13.74 -22.72
C ARG A 525 40.73 -12.24 -22.60
N ILE A 526 39.62 -11.69 -23.13
CA ILE A 526 39.34 -10.26 -23.10
C ILE A 526 39.15 -9.76 -21.66
N ARG A 527 38.29 -10.43 -20.88
CA ARG A 527 38.06 -10.09 -19.47
C ARG A 527 39.37 -10.10 -18.69
N LYS A 528 40.18 -11.15 -18.88
CA LYS A 528 41.49 -11.27 -18.24
C LYS A 528 42.42 -10.12 -18.65
N GLY A 529 42.43 -9.75 -19.94
CA GLY A 529 43.20 -8.61 -20.44
C GLY A 529 42.78 -7.28 -19.82
N LYS A 530 41.47 -7.02 -19.69
CA LYS A 530 40.95 -5.81 -19.05
C LYS A 530 41.32 -5.74 -17.57
N LEU A 531 41.07 -6.81 -16.83
CA LEU A 531 41.41 -6.87 -15.41
C LEU A 531 42.93 -6.72 -15.19
N GLN A 532 43.75 -7.34 -16.07
CA GLN A 532 45.20 -7.20 -16.01
C GLN A 532 45.63 -5.75 -16.28
N LYS A 533 45.04 -5.08 -17.27
CA LYS A 533 45.30 -3.66 -17.53
C LYS A 533 44.98 -2.79 -16.31
N THR A 534 43.82 -3.00 -15.69
CA THR A 534 43.44 -2.30 -14.45
C THR A 534 44.39 -2.61 -13.29
N LEU A 535 44.86 -3.86 -13.18
CA LEU A 535 45.85 -4.27 -12.19
C LEU A 535 47.21 -3.59 -12.42
N ASP A 536 47.63 -3.45 -13.67
CA ASP A 536 48.86 -2.75 -14.05
C ASP A 536 48.75 -1.25 -13.76
N GLU A 537 47.58 -0.64 -14.01
CA GLU A 537 47.27 0.75 -13.65
C GLU A 537 47.36 0.98 -12.13
N LEU A 538 46.81 0.09 -11.30
CA LEU A 538 46.92 0.13 -9.83
C LEU A 538 48.36 0.01 -9.32
N ASN A 539 49.22 -0.67 -10.07
CA ASN A 539 50.64 -0.84 -9.75
C ASN A 539 51.53 0.20 -10.46
N SER A 540 50.95 1.10 -11.24
CA SER A 540 51.69 2.19 -11.88
C SER A 540 52.32 3.09 -10.83
N LYS A 541 53.49 3.64 -11.16
CA LYS A 541 54.21 4.56 -10.27
C LYS A 541 53.32 5.73 -9.82
N GLU A 542 52.49 6.25 -10.72
CA GLU A 542 51.58 7.36 -10.45
C GLU A 542 50.56 7.02 -9.35
N VAL A 543 49.88 5.87 -9.45
CA VAL A 543 48.88 5.44 -8.44
C VAL A 543 49.55 5.06 -7.12
N VAL A 544 50.69 4.37 -7.19
CA VAL A 544 51.47 4.01 -6.00
C VAL A 544 51.91 5.27 -5.25
N ASP A 545 52.42 6.28 -5.96
CA ASP A 545 52.85 7.54 -5.34
C ASP A 545 51.66 8.34 -4.79
N LEU A 546 50.49 8.28 -5.45
CA LEU A 546 49.23 8.85 -4.94
C LEU A 546 48.79 8.20 -3.62
N CYS A 547 48.95 6.87 -3.50
CA CYS A 547 48.55 6.10 -2.33
C CYS A 547 49.53 6.22 -1.16
N LYS A 548 50.85 6.38 -1.42
CA LYS A 548 51.87 6.56 -0.36
C LYS A 548 51.63 7.75 0.57
N VAL A 549 50.83 8.72 0.15
CA VAL A 549 50.46 9.88 0.96
C VAL A 549 49.63 9.49 2.20
N SER A 550 49.05 8.28 2.24
CA SER A 550 48.21 7.81 3.34
C SER A 550 48.32 6.28 3.49
N GLU A 551 48.61 5.81 4.71
CA GLU A 551 48.62 4.36 5.02
C GLU A 551 47.29 3.69 4.66
N TRP A 552 46.18 4.40 4.88
CA TRP A 552 44.85 3.93 4.52
C TRP A 552 44.67 3.75 3.02
N ARG A 553 45.12 4.71 2.20
CA ARG A 553 45.04 4.59 0.73
C ARG A 553 45.91 3.47 0.19
N GLU A 554 47.08 3.25 0.77
CA GLU A 554 47.94 2.13 0.40
C GLU A 554 47.32 0.79 0.82
N HIS A 555 46.67 0.71 1.98
CA HIS A 555 45.91 -0.46 2.40
C HIS A 555 44.75 -0.76 1.44
N GLN A 556 43.97 0.26 1.08
CA GLN A 556 42.91 0.14 0.08
C GLN A 556 43.46 -0.37 -1.26
N ARG A 557 44.54 0.23 -1.78
CA ARG A 557 45.19 -0.19 -3.04
C ARG A 557 45.53 -1.68 -3.02
N LYS A 558 46.07 -2.20 -1.91
CA LYS A 558 46.38 -3.62 -1.75
C LYS A 558 45.12 -4.51 -1.81
N ILE A 559 44.02 -4.08 -1.20
CA ILE A 559 42.73 -4.79 -1.29
C ILE A 559 42.22 -4.82 -2.74
N PHE A 560 42.33 -3.72 -3.48
CA PHE A 560 41.97 -3.69 -4.91
C PHE A 560 42.83 -4.63 -5.75
N VAL A 561 44.14 -4.67 -5.48
CA VAL A 561 45.07 -5.60 -6.13
C VAL A 561 44.67 -7.05 -5.86
N GLU A 562 44.39 -7.40 -4.60
CA GLU A 562 43.95 -8.75 -4.23
C GLU A 562 42.65 -9.13 -4.93
N LEU A 563 41.65 -8.24 -4.95
CA LEU A 563 40.38 -8.45 -5.64
C LEU A 563 40.59 -8.76 -7.13
N LEU A 564 41.38 -7.94 -7.84
CA LEU A 564 41.63 -8.15 -9.27
C LEU A 564 42.39 -9.45 -9.53
N GLN A 565 43.37 -9.80 -8.69
CA GLN A 565 44.09 -11.06 -8.79
C GLN A 565 43.14 -12.26 -8.63
N LEU A 566 42.26 -12.22 -7.64
CA LEU A 566 41.25 -13.26 -7.43
C LEU A 566 40.31 -13.37 -8.63
N LEU A 567 39.83 -12.25 -9.18
CA LEU A 567 38.99 -12.27 -10.38
C LEU A 567 39.75 -12.86 -11.59
N ILE A 568 41.00 -12.46 -11.82
CA ILE A 568 41.84 -12.97 -12.92
C ILE A 568 42.05 -14.49 -12.83
N VAL A 569 42.31 -15.01 -11.63
CA VAL A 569 42.55 -16.45 -11.40
C VAL A 569 41.28 -17.28 -11.62
N ASN A 570 40.11 -16.70 -11.38
CA ASN A 570 38.82 -17.39 -11.45
C ASN A 570 38.06 -17.19 -12.78
N ILE A 571 38.67 -16.54 -13.78
CA ILE A 571 38.16 -16.54 -15.16
C ILE A 571 38.48 -17.91 -15.77
N VAL A 572 37.46 -18.76 -15.96
CA VAL A 572 37.55 -20.13 -16.49
C VAL A 572 36.46 -20.42 -17.50
#